data_AF-A0A2N5HC26-F1
#
_entry.id   AF-A0A2N5HC26-F1
#
_cell.length_a   1.000
_cell.length_b   1.000
_cell.length_c   1.000
_cell.angle_alpha   90.00
_cell.angle_beta   90.00
_cell.angle_gamma   90.00
#
_symmetry.space_group_name_H-M   'P 1'
#
loop_
_entity.id
_entity.type
_entity.pdbx_description
1 polymer ?
#
loop_
_entity_poly.entity_id
_entity_poly.type
_entity_poly.pdbx_seq_one_letter_code
_entity_poly.pdbx_strand_id
1 'polypeptide(L)' 'MQIAMKYLPEAKEQLDQAGVELSMDLIQPFMNLFTKVMQEAYELGKADALKESLSK' A
#
# COMPACT_ATOMS: atom_id res chain seq x y z
N MET A 1 6.39 -3.48 5.05
CA MET A 1 6.99 -4.32 3.99
C MET A 1 6.45 -5.74 3.95
N GLN A 2 6.50 -6.54 5.02
CA GLN A 2 6.10 -7.98 4.95
C GLN A 2 4.68 -8.24 4.42
N ILE A 3 3.70 -7.44 4.86
CA ILE A 3 2.32 -7.57 4.36
C ILE A 3 2.26 -7.28 2.86
N ALA A 4 2.93 -6.22 2.39
CA ALA A 4 2.93 -5.83 0.98
C ALA A 4 3.66 -6.84 0.07
N MET A 5 4.75 -7.45 0.55
CA MET A 5 5.47 -8.51 -0.18
C MET A 5 4.64 -9.76 -0.41
N LYS A 6 3.64 -10.03 0.45
CA LYS A 6 2.73 -11.19 0.31
C LYS A 6 1.83 -11.09 -0.93
N TYR A 7 1.42 -9.88 -1.28
CA TYR A 7 0.50 -9.62 -2.41
C TYR A 7 1.25 -9.25 -3.69
N LEU A 8 2.56 -9.01 -3.61
CA LEU A 8 3.39 -8.67 -4.76
C LEU A 8 3.32 -9.73 -5.89
N PRO A 9 3.31 -11.04 -5.61
CA PRO A 9 3.18 -12.06 -6.67
C PRO A 9 1.84 -11.99 -7.42
N GLU A 10 0.75 -11.72 -6.70
CA GLU A 10 -0.59 -11.59 -7.29
C GLU A 10 -0.68 -10.35 -8.19
N ALA A 11 -0.16 -9.21 -7.71
CA ALA A 11 -0.06 -7.99 -8.51
C ALA A 11 0.83 -8.20 -9.75
N LYS A 12 1.94 -8.94 -9.61
CA LYS A 12 2.82 -9.31 -10.71
C LYS A 12 2.07 -10.12 -11.77
N GLU A 13 1.33 -11.15 -11.37
CA GLU A 13 0.58 -12.00 -12.30
C GLU A 13 -0.46 -11.20 -13.10
N GLN A 14 -1.18 -10.29 -12.44
CA GLN A 14 -2.15 -9.41 -13.12
C GLN A 14 -1.49 -8.44 -14.11
N LEU A 15 -0.32 -7.90 -13.77
CA LEU A 15 0.42 -6.99 -14.63
C LEU A 15 1.03 -7.73 -15.83
N ASP A 16 1.58 -8.92 -15.60
CA ASP A 16 2.09 -9.80 -16.66
C ASP A 16 0.94 -10.17 -17.65
N GLN A 17 -0.28 -10.46 -17.16
CA GLN A 17 -1.48 -10.69 -18.00
C GLN A 17 -1.90 -9.45 -18.81
N ALA A 18 -1.69 -8.24 -18.27
CA ALA A 18 -1.95 -6.98 -18.96
C ALA A 18 -0.84 -6.60 -19.98
N GLY A 19 0.20 -7.44 -20.13
CA GLY A 19 1.36 -7.16 -20.98
C GLY A 19 2.27 -6.08 -20.40
N VAL A 20 2.15 -5.78 -19.11
CA VAL A 20 2.97 -4.80 -18.40
C VAL A 20 4.08 -5.52 -17.66
N GLU A 21 5.32 -5.37 -18.14
CA GLU A 21 6.46 -6.01 -17.52
C GLU A 21 6.86 -5.28 -16.23
N LEU A 22 6.79 -6.01 -15.12
CA LEU A 22 7.10 -5.50 -13.80
C LEU A 22 8.61 -5.40 -13.59
N SER A 23 9.20 -4.25 -13.89
CA SER A 23 10.62 -3.98 -13.56
C SER A 23 10.78 -3.73 -12.06
N MET A 24 11.72 -4.45 -11.43
CA MET A 24 12.06 -4.26 -10.02
C MET A 24 12.58 -2.84 -9.73
N ASP A 25 13.20 -2.20 -10.72
CA ASP A 25 13.69 -0.81 -10.60
C ASP A 25 12.54 0.21 -10.52
N LEU A 26 11.42 -0.06 -11.20
CA LEU A 26 10.21 0.77 -11.16
C LEU A 26 9.35 0.47 -9.93
N ILE A 27 9.41 -0.76 -9.43
CA ILE A 27 8.65 -1.18 -8.26
C ILE A 27 9.13 -0.50 -6.99
N GLN A 28 10.43 -0.32 -6.82
CA GLN A 28 10.99 0.22 -5.58
C GLN A 28 10.47 1.64 -5.25
N PRO A 29 10.48 2.62 -6.17
CA PRO A 29 9.91 3.94 -5.92
C PRO A 29 8.39 3.89 -5.74
N PHE A 30 7.69 3.00 -6.46
CA PHE A 30 6.26 2.82 -6.31
C PHE A 30 5.89 2.29 -4.91
N MET A 31 6.59 1.27 -4.44
CA MET A 31 6.37 0.69 -3.11
C MET A 31 6.69 1.69 -1.99
N ASN A 32 7.69 2.54 -2.19
CA ASN A 32 7.99 3.64 -1.27
C ASN A 32 6.84 4.65 -1.20
N LEU A 33 6.27 5.04 -2.35
CA LEU A 33 5.11 5.94 -2.40
C LEU A 33 3.87 5.28 -1.78
N PHE A 34 3.58 4.04 -2.14
CA PHE A 34 2.48 3.25 -1.60
C PHE A 34 2.54 3.17 -0.08
N THR A 35 3.72 2.91 0.49
CA THR A 35 3.91 2.84 1.95
C THR A 35 3.61 4.19 2.62
N LYS A 36 3.99 5.31 2.00
CA LYS A 36 3.65 6.66 2.53
C LYS A 36 2.15 6.90 2.54
N VAL A 37 1.46 6.59 1.45
CA VAL A 37 -0.01 6.74 1.35
C VAL A 37 -0.72 5.88 2.39
N MET A 38 -0.30 4.62 2.57
CA MET A 38 -0.86 3.73 3.58
C MET A 38 -0.65 4.24 5.01
N GLN A 39 0.53 4.82 5.28
CA GLN A 39 0.86 5.43 6.57
C GLN A 39 -0.08 6.62 6.86
N GLU A 40 -0.25 7.52 5.89
CA GLU A 40 -1.13 8.69 6.02
C GLU A 40 -2.59 8.28 6.23
N ALA A 41 -3.08 7.30 5.46
CA ALA A 41 -4.42 6.76 5.62
C ALA A 41 -4.64 6.11 7.00
N TYR A 42 -3.63 5.39 7.53
CA TYR A 42 -3.69 4.81 8.87
C TYR A 42 -3.76 5.89 9.95
N GLU A 43 -2.94 6.93 9.84
CA GLU A 43 -2.92 8.04 10.81
C GLU A 43 -4.25 8.79 10.82
N LEU A 44 -4.84 9.02 9.65
CA LEU A 44 -6.14 9.66 9.51
C LEU A 44 -7.24 8.81 10.17
N GLY A 45 -7.31 7.51 9.84
CA GLY A 45 -8.30 6.61 10.46
C GLY A 45 -8.12 6.47 11.97
N LYS A 46 -6.87 6.47 12.45
CA LYS A 46 -6.56 6.47 13.90
C LYS A 46 -7.06 7.76 14.56
N ALA A 47 -6.84 8.92 13.95
CA ALA A 47 -7.29 10.21 14.48
C ALA A 47 -8.82 10.28 14.55
N ASP A 48 -9.52 9.79 13.53
CA ASP A 48 -10.98 9.72 13.50
C ASP A 48 -11.52 8.82 14.61
N ALA A 49 -10.94 7.62 14.79
CA ALA A 49 -11.35 6.70 15.85
C ALA A 49 -11.13 7.28 17.27
N LEU A 50 -10.01 7.96 17.48
CA LEU A 50 -9.73 8.67 18.75
C LEU A 50 -10.75 9.78 18.99
N LYS A 51 -11.06 10.57 17.97
CA LYS A 51 -12.07 11.64 18.05
C LYS A 51 -13.45 11.08 18.38
N GLU A 52 -13.85 9.96 17.77
CA GLU A 52 -15.11 9.29 18.09
C GLU A 52 -15.14 8.79 19.54
N SER A 53 -14.04 8.18 20.02
CA SER A 53 -13.96 7.69 21.41
C SER A 53 -14.01 8.79 22.47
N LEU A 54 -13.52 9.99 22.17
CA LEU A 54 -13.55 11.14 23.07
C LEU A 54 -14.89 11.90 23.05
N SER A 55 -15.75 11.58 22.08
CA SER A 55 -17.09 12.17 21.93
C SER A 55 -18.21 11.33 22.58
N LYS A 56 -17.89 10.14 23.10
CA LYS A 56 -18.78 9.25 23.85
C LYS A 56 -18.55 9.43 25.34
#